data_AF-A0A2H5PXF9-F1
#
_entry.id   AF-A0A2H5PXF9-F1
#
_cell.length_a   1.000
_cell.length_b   1.000
_cell.length_c   1.000
_cell.angle_alpha   90.00
_cell.angle_beta   90.00
_cell.angle_gamma   90.00
#
_symmetry.space_group_name_H-M   'P 1'
#
loop_
_entity.id
_entity.type
_entity.pdbx_description
1 polymer ?
#
loop_
_entity_poly.entity_id
_entity_poly.type
_entity_poly.pdbx_seq_one_letter_code
_entity_poly.pdbx_strand_id
1 'polypeptide(L)' 'MMMKNIAVVLVVIFIISAHNMVTVVESSAFDCLDACITGCAAQYINNDRLRQRCEVKCSIKCNPGDASQVQENPV' A
#
# COMPACT_ATOMS: atom_id res chain seq x y z
N MET A 1 8.92 42.22 14.51
CA MET A 1 9.74 41.03 14.13
C MET A 1 9.25 39.71 14.73
N MET A 2 8.17 39.65 15.51
CA MET A 2 7.71 38.39 16.12
C MET A 2 6.81 37.54 15.19
N MET A 3 5.97 38.16 14.37
CA MET A 3 5.06 37.44 13.46
C MET A 3 5.78 36.62 12.38
N LYS A 4 6.90 37.14 11.82
CA LYS A 4 7.67 36.37 10.81
C LYS A 4 8.27 35.09 11.42
N ASN A 5 8.71 35.17 12.67
CA ASN A 5 9.34 34.06 13.35
C ASN A 5 8.30 32.98 13.69
N ILE A 6 7.07 33.40 14.06
CA ILE A 6 5.94 32.48 14.29
C ILE A 6 5.56 31.75 13.00
N ALA A 7 5.50 32.45 11.86
CA ALA A 7 5.17 31.83 10.57
C ALA A 7 6.20 30.76 10.18
N VAL A 8 7.49 31.03 10.38
CA VAL A 8 8.58 30.07 10.10
C VAL A 8 8.46 28.84 11.02
N VAL A 9 8.17 29.03 12.30
CA VAL A 9 8.00 27.93 13.27
C VAL A 9 6.82 27.03 12.88
N LEU A 10 5.69 27.60 12.46
CA LEU A 10 4.53 26.83 12.03
C LEU A 10 4.82 25.98 10.77
N VAL A 11 5.51 26.55 9.79
CA VAL A 11 5.89 25.83 8.56
C VAL A 11 6.82 24.64 8.89
N VAL A 12 7.77 24.83 9.79
CA VAL A 12 8.68 23.76 10.22
C VAL A 12 7.91 22.63 10.93
N ILE A 13 6.94 22.96 11.78
CA ILE A 13 6.09 21.97 12.46
C ILE A 13 5.25 21.17 11.45
N PHE A 14 4.68 21.82 10.43
CA PHE A 14 3.91 21.15 9.38
C PHE A 14 4.77 20.19 8.53
N ILE A 15 6.01 20.57 8.23
CA ILE A 15 6.93 19.70 7.49
C ILE A 15 7.29 18.47 8.32
N ILE A 16 7.57 18.65 9.62
CA ILE A 16 7.91 17.54 10.52
C ILE A 16 6.73 16.57 10.68
N SER A 17 5.49 17.06 10.79
CA SER A 17 4.32 16.17 10.85
C SER A 17 4.09 15.41 9.54
N ALA A 18 4.35 16.03 8.38
CA ALA A 18 4.31 15.38 7.07
C ALA A 18 5.36 14.25 6.91
N HIS A 19 6.53 14.38 7.54
CA HIS A 19 7.53 13.33 7.53
C HIS A 19 7.22 12.18 8.52
N ASN A 20 6.55 12.46 9.65
CA ASN A 20 6.19 11.43 10.63
C ASN A 20 4.93 10.62 10.27
N MET A 21 4.15 11.06 9.27
CA MET A 21 3.02 10.29 8.73
C MET A 21 3.42 9.33 7.61
N VAL A 22 4.70 9.25 7.25
CA VAL A 22 5.23 8.15 6.44
C VAL A 22 5.56 6.98 7.37
N THR A 23 4.56 6.54 8.12
CA THR A 23 4.53 5.13 8.51
C THR A 23 4.42 4.40 7.20
N VAL A 24 5.47 3.67 6.82
CA VAL A 24 5.36 2.59 5.84
C VAL A 24 4.29 1.67 6.43
N VAL A 25 3.03 1.90 6.05
CA VAL A 25 1.96 0.97 6.35
C VAL A 25 2.39 -0.26 5.59
N GLU A 26 2.90 -1.24 6.32
CA GLU A 26 3.18 -2.57 5.82
C GLU A 26 1.89 -3.01 5.17
N SER A 27 1.81 -2.90 3.83
CA SER A 27 0.57 -3.17 3.12
C SER A 27 0.26 -4.62 3.42
N SER A 28 -0.76 -4.86 4.23
CA SER A 28 -1.11 -6.21 4.60
C SER A 28 -1.36 -7.00 3.30
N ALA A 29 -1.11 -8.32 3.31
CA ALA A 29 -1.36 -9.14 2.12
C ALA A 29 -2.79 -8.96 1.57
N PHE A 30 -3.74 -8.60 2.46
CA PHE A 30 -5.10 -8.21 2.14
C PHE A 30 -5.19 -6.89 1.35
N ASP A 31 -4.51 -5.83 1.80
CA ASP A 31 -4.48 -4.54 1.10
C ASP A 31 -3.81 -4.65 -0.28
N CYS A 32 -2.78 -5.50 -0.41
CA CYS A 32 -2.17 -5.79 -1.71
C CYS A 32 -3.16 -6.52 -2.63
N LEU A 33 -3.82 -7.57 -2.13
CA LEU A 33 -4.71 -8.40 -2.94
C LEU A 33 -5.91 -7.59 -3.44
N ASP A 34 -6.54 -6.82 -2.57
CA ASP A 34 -7.70 -5.98 -2.91
C ASP A 34 -7.35 -4.91 -3.95
N ALA A 35 -6.24 -4.19 -3.74
CA ALA A 35 -5.75 -3.20 -4.70
C ALA A 35 -5.42 -3.84 -6.07
N CYS A 36 -4.83 -5.04 -6.07
CA CYS A 36 -4.49 -5.76 -7.28
C CYS A 36 -5.74 -6.24 -8.04
N ILE A 37 -6.72 -6.82 -7.34
CA ILE A 37 -8.00 -7.26 -7.94
C ILE A 37 -8.77 -6.06 -8.51
N THR A 38 -8.81 -4.95 -7.78
CA THR A 38 -9.43 -3.70 -8.26
C THR A 38 -8.78 -3.21 -9.55
N GLY A 39 -7.44 -3.28 -9.64
CA GLY A 39 -6.70 -2.99 -10.87
C GLY A 39 -7.07 -3.94 -12.02
N CYS A 40 -7.21 -5.24 -11.75
CA CYS A 40 -7.64 -6.23 -12.75
C CYS A 40 -9.04 -5.95 -13.29
N ALA A 41 -9.99 -5.55 -12.43
CA ALA A 41 -11.35 -5.19 -12.82
C ALA A 41 -11.38 -3.95 -13.72
N ALA A 42 -10.61 -2.91 -13.37
CA ALA A 42 -10.52 -1.68 -14.15
C ALA A 42 -9.82 -1.90 -15.51
N GLN A 43 -8.75 -2.70 -15.53
CA GLN A 43 -7.94 -2.90 -16.73
C GLN A 43 -8.57 -3.87 -17.73
N TYR A 44 -9.28 -4.90 -17.25
CA TYR A 44 -9.81 -5.99 -18.08
C TYR A 44 -11.34 -6.04 -18.11
N ILE A 45 -12.01 -4.88 -18.03
CA ILE A 45 -13.49 -4.76 -17.97
C ILE A 45 -14.22 -5.46 -19.13
N ASN A 46 -13.59 -5.52 -20.32
CA ASN A 46 -14.16 -6.13 -21.53
C ASN A 46 -13.58 -7.51 -21.84
N ASN A 47 -12.74 -8.08 -20.97
CA ASN A 47 -12.04 -9.34 -21.21
C ASN A 47 -11.95 -10.20 -19.93
N ASP A 48 -13.02 -10.94 -19.65
CA ASP A 48 -13.12 -11.80 -18.47
C ASP A 48 -11.98 -12.82 -18.33
N ARG A 49 -11.53 -13.38 -19.45
CA ARG A 49 -10.42 -14.34 -19.46
C ARG A 49 -9.10 -13.72 -18.97
N LEU A 50 -8.85 -12.45 -19.30
CA LEU A 50 -7.65 -11.73 -18.85
C LEU A 50 -7.82 -11.25 -17.41
N ARG A 51 -9.02 -10.82 -17.03
CA ARG A 51 -9.38 -10.48 -15.66
C ARG A 51 -9.10 -11.64 -14.70
N GLN A 52 -9.62 -12.83 -14.99
CA GLN A 52 -9.38 -14.03 -14.18
C GLN A 52 -7.88 -14.41 -14.08
N ARG A 53 -7.13 -14.28 -15.19
CA ARG A 53 -5.67 -14.51 -15.16
C ARG A 53 -4.93 -13.47 -14.32
N CYS A 54 -5.39 -12.23 -14.34
CA CYS A 54 -4.83 -11.16 -13.53
C CYS A 54 -5.09 -11.43 -12.04
N GLU A 55 -6.31 -11.82 -11.67
CA GLU A 55 -6.68 -12.17 -10.30
C GLU A 55 -5.84 -13.33 -9.72
N VAL A 56 -5.58 -14.38 -10.52
CA VAL A 56 -4.67 -15.47 -10.13
C VAL A 56 -3.23 -14.99 -9.93
N LYS A 57 -2.77 -13.98 -10.69
CA LYS A 57 -1.45 -13.39 -10.46
C LYS A 57 -1.40 -12.52 -9.21
N CYS A 58 -2.52 -11.91 -8.83
CA CYS A 58 -2.62 -11.14 -7.60
C CYS A 58 -2.40 -12.01 -6.36
N SER A 59 -2.95 -13.23 -6.33
CA SER A 59 -2.70 -14.15 -5.20
C SER A 59 -1.23 -14.54 -5.09
N ILE A 60 -0.56 -14.83 -6.21
CA ILE A 60 0.88 -15.14 -6.22
C ILE A 60 1.73 -13.95 -5.79
N LYS A 61 1.37 -12.74 -6.24
CA LYS A 61 2.15 -11.53 -5.99
C LYS A 61 1.97 -10.98 -4.58
N CYS A 62 0.74 -11.04 -4.06
CA CYS A 62 0.38 -10.51 -2.76
C CYS A 62 0.49 -11.52 -1.62
N ASN A 63 0.57 -12.82 -1.94
CA ASN A 63 0.91 -13.87 -1.00
C ASN A 63 2.14 -14.69 -1.48
N PRO A 64 3.35 -14.11 -1.41
CA PRO A 64 4.57 -14.82 -1.82
C PRO A 64 4.97 -15.96 -0.87
N GLY A 65 4.32 -16.08 0.30
CA GLY A 65 4.64 -17.05 1.36
C GLY A 65 4.41 -18.52 1.00
N ASP A 66 3.64 -18.82 -0.04
CA ASP A 66 3.47 -20.21 -0.50
C ASP A 66 4.63 -20.68 -1.41
N ALA A 67 5.39 -19.75 -2.01
CA ALA A 67 6.57 -20.05 -2.82
C ALA A 67 7.89 -19.96 -2.03
N SER A 68 7.85 -19.35 -0.84
CA SER A 68 9.00 -19.16 0.06
C SER A 68 8.54 -19.43 1.51
N GLN A 69 8.42 -20.70 1.90
CA GLN A 69 8.06 -21.08 3.27
C GLN A 69 9.11 -20.51 4.27
N VAL A 70 8.68 -19.91 5.41
CA VAL A 70 9.31 -19.91 6.78
C VAL A 70 8.96 -18.62 7.59
N GLN A 71 8.44 -18.83 8.83
CA GLN A 71 8.15 -17.90 9.95
C GLN A 71 6.89 -17.00 9.78
N GLU A 72 5.88 -16.98 10.65
CA GLU A 72 5.83 -17.30 12.09
C GLU A 72 4.41 -17.79 12.45
N ASN A 73 4.33 -18.96 13.10
CA ASN A 73 3.19 -19.32 13.93
C ASN A 73 3.65 -19.09 15.37
N PRO A 74 2.92 -18.31 16.17
CA PRO A 74 2.62 -18.80 17.50
C PRO A 74 1.20 -18.44 17.99
N VAL A 75 0.50 -19.51 18.36
CA VAL A 75 -0.55 -19.66 19.41
C VAL A 75 -1.94 -19.07 19.11
#